data_AF-A0A3D0HN37-F1
#
_entry.id   AF-A0A3D0HN37-F1
#
_cell.length_a   1.000
_cell.length_b   1.000
_cell.length_c   1.000
_cell.angle_alpha   90.00
_cell.angle_beta   90.00
_cell.angle_gamma   90.00
#
_symmetry.space_group_name_H-M   'P 1'
#
loop_
_entity.id
_entity.type
_entity.pdbx_description
1 polymer ?
#
loop_
_entity_poly.entity_id
_entity_poly.type
_entity_poly.pdbx_seq_one_letter_code
_entity_poly.pdbx_strand_id
1 'polypeptide(L)'
;KSLSPDIREAAKIDGASDHQLSRYITIPMIKPVLRMCVDLAVTGSLKAFDLIYVLTGGGPAHASEVPSTLMINMIFDRSRYGLGSSIAMFIIFLCFFFAILIKRCFRTEVD
;
A
#
# COMPACT_ATOMS: atom_id res chain seq x y z
N LYS A 1 14.06 -2.27 -17.19
CA LYS A 1 14.35 -2.88 -18.51
C LYS A 1 13.05 -3.36 -19.18
N SER A 2 11.97 -2.58 -19.07
CA SER A 2 10.58 -3.00 -19.34
C SER A 2 9.97 -2.35 -20.59
N LEU A 3 10.73 -1.54 -21.31
CA LEU A 3 10.32 -0.92 -22.57
C LEU A 3 11.24 -1.45 -23.69
N SER A 4 10.66 -2.00 -24.76
CA SER A 4 11.47 -2.39 -25.93
C SER A 4 12.12 -1.13 -26.52
N PRO A 5 13.42 -1.14 -26.84
CA PRO A 5 14.08 -0.01 -27.48
C PRO A 5 13.34 0.45 -28.74
N ASP A 6 12.73 -0.49 -29.48
CA ASP A 6 11.97 -0.22 -30.70
C ASP A 6 10.78 0.72 -30.48
N ILE A 7 10.04 0.56 -29.37
CA ILE A 7 8.90 1.43 -29.04
C ILE A 7 9.38 2.85 -28.73
N ARG A 8 10.55 2.97 -28.09
CA ARG A 8 11.14 4.27 -27.77
C ARG A 8 11.70 4.97 -29.02
N GLU A 9 12.31 4.22 -29.93
CA GLU A 9 12.83 4.76 -31.18
C GLU A 9 11.71 5.17 -32.12
N ALA A 10 10.66 4.36 -32.25
CA ALA A 10 9.45 4.73 -33.01
C ALA A 10 8.82 6.02 -32.48
N ALA A 11 8.64 6.15 -31.16
CA ALA A 11 8.09 7.37 -30.57
C ALA A 11 8.98 8.61 -30.75
N LYS A 12 10.31 8.44 -30.83
CA LYS A 12 11.24 9.53 -31.15
C LYS A 12 11.18 9.93 -32.63
N ILE A 13 10.99 8.97 -33.53
CA ILE A 13 10.76 9.24 -34.97
C ILE A 13 9.45 10.02 -35.15
N ASP A 14 8.42 9.71 -34.37
CA ASP A 14 7.14 10.44 -34.33
C ASP A 14 7.21 11.82 -33.62
N GLY A 15 8.40 12.25 -33.19
CA GLY A 15 8.63 13.57 -32.60
C GLY A 15 8.19 13.74 -31.15
N ALA A 16 7.96 12.65 -30.41
CA ALA A 16 7.59 12.73 -29.00
C ALA A 16 8.76 13.25 -28.14
N SER A 17 8.49 14.27 -27.32
CA SER A 17 9.40 14.74 -26.27
C SER A 17 9.59 13.68 -25.17
N ASP A 18 10.73 13.64 -24.51
CA ASP A 18 11.02 12.68 -23.42
C ASP A 18 9.98 12.72 -22.28
N HIS A 19 9.37 13.89 -22.02
CA HIS A 19 8.29 14.03 -21.05
C HIS A 19 6.97 13.40 -21.53
N GLN A 20 6.68 13.52 -22.83
CA GLN A 20 5.52 12.86 -23.45
C GLN A 20 5.72 11.35 -23.48
N LEU A 21 6.93 10.88 -23.82
CA LEU A 21 7.31 9.47 -23.80
C LEU A 21 7.11 8.86 -22.39
N SER A 22 7.53 9.58 -21.36
CA SER A 22 7.39 9.11 -19.97
C SER A 22 5.92 9.01 -19.55
N ARG A 23 5.13 10.06 -19.80
CA ARG A 23 3.74 10.16 -19.33
C ARG A 23 2.75 9.32 -20.13
N TYR A 24 2.90 9.25 -21.45
CA TYR A 24 1.92 8.62 -22.34
C TYR A 24 2.29 7.20 -22.78
N ILE A 25 3.56 6.82 -22.72
CA ILE A 25 4.00 5.49 -23.16
C ILE A 25 4.50 4.69 -21.96
N THR A 26 5.51 5.20 -21.25
CA THR A 26 6.18 4.46 -20.18
C THR A 26 5.23 4.17 -19.00
N ILE A 27 4.59 5.20 -18.43
CA ILE A 27 3.70 5.05 -17.26
C ILE A 27 2.51 4.12 -17.54
N PRO A 28 1.77 4.26 -18.67
CA PRO A 28 0.65 3.36 -18.96
C PRO A 28 1.08 1.90 -19.19
N MET A 29 2.23 1.67 -19.83
CA MET A 29 2.75 0.33 -20.07
C MET A 29 3.13 -0.41 -18.78
N ILE A 30 3.68 0.30 -17.79
CA ILE A 30 4.05 -0.30 -16.50
C ILE A 30 2.93 -0.25 -15.45
N LYS A 31 1.76 0.30 -15.80
CA LYS A 31 0.58 0.39 -14.91
C LYS A 31 0.24 -0.93 -14.18
N PRO A 32 0.23 -2.13 -14.81
CA PRO A 32 -0.06 -3.37 -14.09
C PRO A 32 1.02 -3.74 -13.06
N VAL A 33 2.28 -3.44 -13.35
CA VAL A 33 3.39 -3.67 -12.41
C VAL A 33 3.31 -2.69 -11.24
N LEU A 34 3.03 -1.41 -11.54
CA LEU A 34 2.82 -0.39 -10.50
C LEU A 34 1.66 -0.76 -9.58
N ARG A 35 0.55 -1.31 -10.11
CA ARG A 35 -0.56 -1.83 -9.29
C ARG A 35 -0.08 -2.88 -8.30
N MET A 36 0.65 -3.90 -8.77
CA MET A 36 1.19 -4.95 -7.91
C MET A 36 2.13 -4.37 -6.83
N CYS A 37 3.01 -3.45 -7.21
CA CYS A 37 3.92 -2.80 -6.25
C CYS A 37 3.14 -2.01 -5.18
N VAL A 38 2.08 -1.30 -5.56
CA VAL A 38 1.23 -0.55 -4.63
C VAL A 38 0.44 -1.49 -3.72
N ASP A 39 -0.14 -2.57 -4.26
CA ASP A 39 -0.85 -3.59 -3.47
C ASP A 39 0.08 -4.19 -2.40
N LEU A 40 1.29 -4.56 -2.78
CA LEU A 40 2.31 -5.10 -1.87
C LEU A 40 2.76 -4.06 -0.84
N ALA A 41 3.01 -2.81 -1.25
CA ALA A 41 3.44 -1.74 -0.37
C ALA A 41 2.37 -1.44 0.69
N VAL A 42 1.11 -1.25 0.28
CA VAL A 42 0.02 -0.93 1.22
C VAL A 42 -0.26 -2.11 2.15
N THR A 43 -0.34 -3.33 1.61
CA THR A 43 -0.55 -4.53 2.44
C THR A 43 0.62 -4.74 3.41
N GLY A 44 1.86 -4.48 2.98
CA GLY A 44 3.05 -4.55 3.81
C GLY A 44 3.02 -3.51 4.94
N SER A 45 2.66 -2.26 4.63
CA SER A 45 2.53 -1.20 5.64
C SER A 45 1.43 -1.48 6.67
N LEU A 46 0.30 -2.06 6.25
CA LEU A 46 -0.78 -2.46 7.17
C LEU A 46 -0.34 -3.59 8.13
N LYS A 47 0.62 -4.43 7.73
CA LYS A 47 1.21 -5.50 8.57
C LYS A 47 2.43 -5.05 9.37
N ALA A 48 2.79 -3.76 9.36
CA ALA A 48 3.96 -3.24 10.07
C ALA A 48 3.89 -3.38 11.60
N PHE A 49 2.77 -3.86 12.15
CA PHE A 49 2.60 -4.17 13.58
C PHE A 49 3.77 -4.98 14.15
N ASP A 50 4.15 -6.09 13.50
CA ASP A 50 5.18 -7.00 14.02
C ASP A 50 6.51 -6.25 14.23
N LEU A 51 6.89 -5.43 13.25
CA LEU A 51 8.12 -4.64 13.29
C LEU A 51 8.07 -3.57 14.38
N ILE A 52 6.97 -2.82 14.45
CA ILE A 52 6.81 -1.73 15.42
C ILE A 52 6.78 -2.27 16.85
N TYR A 53 6.07 -3.38 17.06
CA TYR A 53 5.95 -4.03 18.36
C TYR A 53 7.31 -4.55 18.85
N VAL A 54 8.07 -5.24 17.99
CA VAL A 54 9.39 -5.79 18.34
C VAL A 54 10.42 -4.70 18.61
N LEU A 55 10.46 -3.64 17.79
CA LEU A 55 11.51 -2.62 17.89
C LEU A 55 11.22 -1.56 18.94
N THR A 56 9.96 -1.15 19.08
CA THR A 56 9.60 0.05 19.85
C THR A 56 8.45 -0.15 20.83
N GLY A 57 7.67 -1.22 20.68
CA GLY A 57 6.44 -1.43 21.46
C GLY A 57 5.40 -0.31 21.31
N GLY A 58 5.52 0.57 20.31
CA GLY A 58 4.70 1.79 20.17
C GLY A 58 5.31 3.06 20.79
N GLY A 59 6.52 3.00 21.36
CA GLY A 59 7.18 4.13 22.00
C GLY A 59 8.12 4.97 21.11
N PRO A 60 8.70 6.07 21.65
CA PRO A 60 8.49 6.61 23.00
C PRO A 60 7.19 7.41 23.10
N ALA A 61 6.53 7.39 24.26
CA ALA A 61 5.30 8.16 24.53
C ALA A 61 4.20 7.99 23.45
N HIS A 62 3.99 6.77 22.96
CA HIS A 62 2.97 6.43 21.96
C HIS A 62 3.23 7.02 20.55
N ALA A 63 4.46 7.52 20.28
CA ALA A 63 4.80 8.18 19.02
C ALA A 63 4.81 7.26 17.79
N SER A 64 5.05 5.95 17.98
CA SER A 64 5.06 4.96 16.91
C SER A 64 3.87 4.00 16.97
N GLU A 65 2.86 4.29 17.80
CA GLU A 65 1.71 3.40 17.95
C GLU A 65 0.93 3.22 16.66
N VAL A 66 0.52 1.97 16.43
CA VAL A 66 -0.42 1.59 15.39
C VAL A 66 -1.65 0.95 16.05
N PRO A 67 -2.82 0.90 15.38
CA PRO A 67 -4.03 0.33 15.97
C PRO A 67 -3.84 -1.07 16.56
N SER A 68 -2.96 -1.88 15.97
CA SER A 68 -2.61 -3.21 16.45
C SER A 68 -1.78 -3.21 17.75
N THR A 69 -0.88 -2.24 17.96
CA THR A 69 -0.16 -2.11 19.25
C THR A 69 -1.12 -1.63 20.34
N LEU A 70 -2.05 -0.73 20.01
CA LEU A 70 -3.08 -0.33 20.95
C LEU A 70 -3.99 -1.51 21.34
N MET A 71 -4.38 -2.34 20.37
CA MET A 71 -5.18 -3.56 20.60
C MET A 71 -4.47 -4.51 21.58
N ILE A 72 -3.18 -4.80 21.36
CA ILE A 72 -2.42 -5.73 22.20
C ILE A 72 -2.31 -5.20 23.63
N ASN A 73 -2.09 -3.89 23.80
CA ASN A 73 -2.01 -3.25 25.09
C ASN A 73 -3.35 -3.34 25.86
N MET A 74 -4.48 -3.15 25.17
CA MET A 74 -5.80 -3.27 25.80
C MET A 74 -6.16 -4.70 26.21
N ILE A 75 -5.76 -5.70 25.43
CA ILE A 75 -6.06 -7.12 25.70
C ILE A 75 -5.18 -7.65 26.83
N PHE A 76 -3.88 -7.42 26.76
CA PHE A 76 -2.92 -8.06 27.66
C PHE A 76 -2.61 -7.22 28.90
N ASP A 77 -2.35 -5.91 28.76
CA ASP A 77 -1.94 -5.08 29.90
C ASP A 77 -3.14 -4.62 30.73
N ARG A 78 -4.26 -4.31 30.08
CA ARG A 78 -5.46 -3.79 30.75
C ARG A 78 -6.55 -4.85 30.96
N SER A 79 -6.39 -6.06 30.42
CA SER A 79 -7.39 -7.14 30.44
C SER A 79 -8.79 -6.72 29.95
N ARG A 80 -8.87 -5.71 29.08
CA ARG A 80 -10.12 -5.18 28.52
C ARG A 80 -10.41 -5.83 27.17
N TYR A 81 -10.72 -7.12 27.19
CA TYR A 81 -10.97 -7.92 25.98
C TYR A 81 -12.05 -7.32 25.07
N GLY A 82 -13.15 -6.81 25.62
CA GLY A 82 -14.22 -6.19 24.81
C GLY A 82 -13.76 -4.99 23.99
N LEU A 83 -12.90 -4.13 24.56
CA LEU A 83 -12.30 -3.03 23.81
C LEU A 83 -11.29 -3.54 22.78
N GLY A 84 -10.43 -4.49 23.16
CA GLY A 84 -9.49 -5.13 22.25
C GLY A 84 -10.19 -5.72 21.01
N SER A 85 -11.28 -6.45 21.21
CA SER A 85 -12.09 -7.01 20.13
C SER A 85 -12.73 -5.94 19.25
N SER A 86 -13.20 -4.82 19.83
CA SER A 86 -13.76 -3.71 19.04
C SER A 86 -12.70 -3.05 18.14
N ILE A 87 -11.47 -2.91 18.63
CA ILE A 87 -10.33 -2.39 17.86
C ILE A 87 -9.96 -3.39 16.75
N ALA A 88 -9.94 -4.68 17.04
CA ALA A 88 -9.70 -5.72 16.03
C ALA A 88 -10.70 -5.65 14.87
N MET A 89 -11.99 -5.48 15.18
CA MET A 89 -13.03 -5.30 14.15
C MET A 89 -12.81 -4.03 13.32
N PHE A 90 -12.40 -2.93 13.95
CA PHE A 90 -12.07 -1.69 13.25
C PHE A 90 -10.87 -1.86 12.30
N ILE A 91 -9.83 -2.59 12.72
CA ILE A 91 -8.67 -2.91 11.87
C ILE A 91 -9.09 -3.72 10.65
N ILE A 92 -9.96 -4.73 10.83
CA ILE A 92 -10.48 -5.54 9.71
C ILE A 92 -11.24 -4.65 8.72
N PHE A 93 -12.12 -3.77 9.22
CA PHE A 93 -12.87 -2.85 8.38
C PHE A 93 -11.94 -1.91 7.59
N LEU A 94 -10.90 -1.37 8.26
CA LEU A 94 -9.91 -0.50 7.64
C LEU A 94 -9.13 -1.22 6.53
N CYS A 95 -8.72 -2.47 6.77
CA CYS A 95 -8.05 -3.30 5.76
C CYS A 95 -8.95 -3.55 4.54
N PHE A 96 -10.22 -3.89 4.73
CA PHE A 96 -11.17 -4.05 3.62
C PHE A 96 -11.39 -2.74 2.87
N PHE A 97 -11.52 -1.63 3.59
CA PHE A 97 -11.67 -0.31 3.00
C PHE A 97 -10.49 0.03 2.08
N PHE A 98 -9.25 -0.13 2.55
CA PHE A 98 -8.06 0.11 1.72
C PHE A 98 -7.95 -0.86 0.55
N ALA A 99 -8.23 -2.15 0.75
CA ALA A 99 -8.21 -3.13 -0.33
C ALA A 99 -9.19 -2.75 -1.46
N ILE A 100 -10.41 -2.34 -1.11
CA ILE A 100 -11.42 -1.88 -2.09
C ILE A 100 -10.98 -0.57 -2.74
N LEU A 101 -10.41 0.36 -1.96
CA LEU A 101 -9.93 1.65 -2.48
C LEU A 101 -8.83 1.46 -3.52
N ILE A 102 -7.83 0.63 -3.26
CA ILE A 102 -6.75 0.35 -4.22
C ILE A 102 -7.32 -0.33 -5.47
N LYS A 103 -8.19 -1.33 -5.28
CA LYS A 103 -8.88 -1.99 -6.41
C LYS A 103 -9.65 -0.97 -7.27
N ARG A 104 -10.31 0.01 -6.66
CA ARG A 104 -11.08 1.05 -7.36
C ARG A 104 -10.18 2.08 -8.05
N CYS A 105 -9.08 2.49 -7.43
CA CYS A 105 -8.10 3.41 -8.01
C CYS A 105 -7.37 2.81 -9.22
N PHE A 106 -7.09 1.51 -9.20
CA PHE A 106 -6.38 0.79 -10.25
C PHE A 106 -7.30 -0.03 -11.16
N ARG A 107 -8.55 0.41 -11.38
CA ARG A 107 -9.45 -0.22 -12.35
C ARG A 107 -8.82 -0.14 -13.75
N THR A 108 -8.27 -1.25 -14.20
CA THR A 108 -7.82 -1.48 -15.57
C THR A 108 -8.88 -2.32 -16.26
N GLU A 109 -9.19 -2.04 -17.51
CA GLU A 109 -10.24 -2.68 -18.32
C GLU A 109 -9.99 -4.16 -18.65
N VAL A 110 -9.20 -4.86 -17.84
CA VAL A 110 -8.87 -6.28 -17.99
C VAL A 110 -9.63 -7.15 -16.97
N ASP A 111 -10.53 -6.54 -16.18
CA ASP A 111 -11.53 -7.23 -15.35
C ASP A 111 -12.91 -7.17 -16.01
#